data_AF-A0A7J8TGY8-F1
#
_entry.id   AF-A0A7J8TGY8-F1
#
_cell.length_a   1.000
_cell.length_b   1.000
_cell.length_c   1.000
_cell.angle_alpha   90.00
_cell.angle_beta   90.00
_cell.angle_gamma   90.00
#
_symmetry.space_group_name_H-M   'P 1'
#
loop_
_entity.id
_entity.type
_entity.pdbx_description
1 polymer ?
#
loop_
_entity_poly.entity_id
_entity_poly.type
_entity_poly.pdbx_seq_one_letter_code
_entity_poly.pdbx_strand_id
1 'polypeptide(L)'
;MNILAMSEQWVAGRVKQKGDNKCIPWKSLRDLILVHPDTKKKVDVFALSIYGLMIFPRALGYVDEAVTDLFNRLDKRVTPVPVILAETFRSLNACRSSGEGRFIGCVQLFLVWFHSHFWKVDKVSYRVFSENYSPLKELAATPRRDGVTVEKWMAILQNLNDEDVEWRAPWMMPDEILYRCGDFDWVPLLGIWGAVGYAPLLVLKQYRSRQFIPATQGLAQSEFSYKDDGYKKKIREVTNAWKQIHRMKRLAVGPMVTPEYNEWWNKRVNDNIPNLREEDVRPIEEHLQVVPSEIEIIKEDFEKKNLELGKKIDLKMDYKKLRRSIRTAGLGKTSEQWRQEIREEKTKANQWEKKFQDARAREVALEKSLLECQNKKMGLKTRVTKLEKSLYQHRSRNSAIELKASLGKIEELKGQVGELEDVLQNSELRIEFLERSNEQWQEQFHQSQDQIRERDYIMGKAVAQVREVADHLQTLAVQADILSLKYKSESDRG
;
A
#
# COMPACT_ATOMS: atom_id res chain seq x y z
N MET A 1 -4.02 -30.06 -12.09
CA MET A 1 -3.46 -28.67 -12.10
C MET A 1 -4.11 -27.97 -13.28
N ASN A 2 -5.17 -27.19 -13.05
CA ASN A 2 -5.95 -26.60 -14.13
C ASN A 2 -5.42 -25.18 -14.40
N ILE A 3 -4.37 -25.08 -15.20
CA ILE A 3 -3.86 -23.79 -15.66
C ILE A 3 -4.84 -23.33 -16.75
N LEU A 4 -5.38 -22.11 -16.65
CA LEU A 4 -6.45 -21.53 -17.49
C LEU A 4 -6.25 -21.57 -19.04
N ALA A 5 -5.24 -22.27 -19.55
CA ALA A 5 -4.95 -22.43 -20.96
C ALA A 5 -4.47 -23.85 -21.35
N MET A 6 -4.46 -24.83 -20.44
CA MET A 6 -3.68 -26.06 -20.60
C MET A 6 -4.49 -27.28 -20.19
N SER A 7 -4.55 -28.31 -21.05
CA SER A 7 -5.07 -29.61 -20.60
C SER A 7 -4.15 -30.19 -19.54
N GLU A 8 -4.69 -30.92 -18.57
CA GLU A 8 -3.87 -31.54 -17.51
C GLU A 8 -2.78 -32.45 -18.10
N GLN A 9 -3.08 -33.11 -19.23
CA GLN A 9 -2.13 -33.89 -20.01
C GLN A 9 -0.97 -33.06 -20.58
N TRP A 10 -1.24 -31.84 -21.08
CA TRP A 10 -0.20 -30.95 -21.58
C TRP A 10 0.76 -30.54 -20.46
N VAL A 11 0.21 -30.20 -19.29
CA VAL A 11 0.96 -29.78 -18.10
C VAL A 11 1.80 -30.93 -17.58
N ALA A 12 1.19 -32.11 -17.37
CA ALA A 12 1.88 -33.30 -16.88
C ALA A 12 3.07 -33.71 -17.78
N GLY A 13 2.94 -33.58 -19.11
CA GLY A 13 4.00 -33.91 -20.05
C GLY A 13 5.17 -32.92 -20.12
N ARG A 14 5.08 -31.76 -19.46
CA ARG A 14 6.08 -30.68 -19.57
C ARG A 14 6.58 -30.14 -18.22
N VAL A 15 5.94 -30.51 -17.12
CA VAL A 15 6.44 -30.24 -15.77
C VAL A 15 7.77 -30.96 -15.57
N LYS A 16 8.74 -30.23 -15.01
CA LYS A 16 10.04 -30.76 -14.61
C LYS A 16 10.25 -30.51 -13.12
N GLN A 17 10.86 -31.48 -12.46
CA GLN A 17 11.32 -31.30 -11.08
C GLN A 17 12.54 -30.36 -11.08
N LYS A 18 12.49 -29.30 -10.27
CA LYS A 18 13.60 -28.37 -10.03
C LYS A 18 13.76 -28.14 -8.53
N GLY A 19 14.77 -28.78 -7.95
CA GLY A 19 14.87 -28.93 -6.50
C GLY A 19 13.65 -29.68 -5.97
N ASP A 20 13.01 -29.14 -4.94
CA ASP A 20 11.81 -29.73 -4.34
C ASP A 20 10.51 -29.41 -5.09
N ASN A 21 10.57 -28.53 -6.11
CA ASN A 21 9.37 -27.99 -6.72
C ASN A 21 9.13 -28.54 -8.12
N LYS A 22 7.84 -28.67 -8.46
CA LYS A 22 7.37 -28.95 -9.81
C LYS A 22 7.27 -27.64 -10.57
N CYS A 23 7.96 -27.53 -11.70
CA CYS A 23 8.02 -26.28 -12.45
C CYS A 23 7.83 -26.49 -13.96
N ILE A 24 7.32 -25.45 -14.64
CA ILE A 24 7.09 -25.44 -16.09
C ILE A 24 8.20 -24.61 -16.75
N PRO A 25 8.93 -25.14 -17.74
CA PRO A 25 9.97 -24.37 -18.44
C PRO A 25 9.37 -23.19 -19.21
N TRP A 26 10.01 -22.02 -19.14
CA TRP A 26 9.62 -20.83 -19.92
C TRP A 26 9.56 -21.13 -21.42
N LYS A 27 10.50 -21.93 -21.95
CA LYS A 27 10.50 -22.34 -23.36
C LYS A 27 9.16 -22.96 -23.77
N SER A 28 8.61 -23.84 -22.92
CA SER A 28 7.31 -24.48 -23.16
C SER A 28 6.15 -23.48 -23.17
N LEU A 29 6.15 -22.51 -22.25
CA LEU A 29 5.13 -21.46 -22.18
C LEU A 29 5.24 -20.51 -23.37
N ARG A 30 6.46 -20.13 -23.77
CA ARG A 30 6.71 -19.28 -24.94
C ARG A 30 6.25 -19.95 -26.24
N ASP A 31 6.60 -21.22 -26.42
CA ASP A 31 6.20 -21.98 -27.60
C ASP A 31 4.66 -22.09 -27.66
N LEU A 32 4.00 -22.27 -26.50
CA LEU A 32 2.54 -22.22 -26.40
C LEU A 32 1.97 -20.85 -26.81
N ILE A 33 2.51 -19.74 -26.31
CA ILE A 33 2.06 -18.38 -26.66
C ILE A 33 2.09 -18.18 -28.18
N LEU A 34 3.11 -18.69 -28.87
CA LEU A 34 3.25 -18.54 -30.32
C LEU A 34 2.16 -19.31 -31.07
N VAL A 35 1.88 -20.56 -30.68
CA VAL A 35 1.01 -21.48 -31.43
C VAL A 35 -0.47 -21.45 -31.00
N HIS A 36 -0.79 -20.88 -29.84
CA HIS A 36 -2.17 -20.93 -29.31
C HIS A 36 -3.14 -20.18 -30.25
N PRO A 37 -4.32 -20.72 -30.60
CA PRO A 37 -5.24 -20.03 -31.52
C PRO A 37 -5.98 -18.84 -30.88
N ASP A 38 -6.27 -18.94 -29.58
CA ASP A 38 -6.98 -17.90 -28.81
C ASP A 38 -6.01 -16.83 -28.27
N THR A 39 -6.21 -15.58 -28.70
CA THR A 39 -5.43 -14.40 -28.28
C THR A 39 -5.51 -14.12 -26.79
N LYS A 40 -6.66 -14.31 -26.15
CA LYS A 40 -6.81 -14.06 -24.70
C LYS A 40 -5.91 -15.01 -23.91
N LYS A 41 -5.93 -16.30 -24.27
CA LYS A 41 -5.08 -17.31 -23.64
C LYS A 41 -3.60 -17.05 -23.85
N LYS A 42 -3.18 -16.46 -24.98
CA LYS A 42 -1.79 -16.01 -25.16
C LYS A 42 -1.40 -14.97 -24.12
N VAL A 43 -2.27 -13.99 -23.90
CA VAL A 43 -2.05 -12.93 -22.90
C VAL A 43 -1.99 -13.52 -21.49
N ASP A 44 -2.88 -14.46 -21.16
CA ASP A 44 -2.90 -15.09 -19.83
C ASP A 44 -1.61 -15.89 -19.56
N VAL A 45 -1.13 -16.67 -20.54
CA VAL A 45 0.13 -17.42 -20.42
C VAL A 45 1.33 -16.49 -20.34
N PHE A 46 1.31 -15.39 -21.10
CA PHE A 46 2.35 -14.36 -21.02
C PHE A 46 2.37 -13.69 -19.64
N ALA A 47 1.20 -13.34 -19.09
CA ALA A 47 1.06 -12.78 -17.76
C ALA A 47 1.54 -13.77 -16.68
N LEU A 48 1.11 -15.04 -16.73
CA LEU A 48 1.61 -16.11 -15.85
C LEU A 48 3.14 -16.19 -15.87
N SER A 49 3.74 -16.01 -17.05
CA SER A 49 5.20 -16.03 -17.20
C SER A 49 5.87 -14.83 -16.54
N ILE A 50 5.27 -13.64 -16.59
CA ILE A 50 5.74 -12.49 -15.79
C ILE A 50 5.67 -12.81 -14.30
N TYR A 51 4.54 -13.36 -13.84
CA TYR A 51 4.36 -13.73 -12.43
C TYR A 51 5.40 -14.76 -11.98
N GLY A 52 5.62 -15.83 -12.73
CA GLY A 52 6.54 -16.91 -12.34
C GLY A 52 8.02 -16.62 -12.54
N LEU A 53 8.39 -15.79 -13.54
CA LEU A 53 9.80 -15.53 -13.86
C LEU A 53 10.32 -14.24 -13.25
N MET A 54 9.46 -13.25 -13.02
CA MET A 54 9.87 -11.92 -12.54
C MET A 54 9.32 -11.59 -11.15
N ILE A 55 8.05 -11.88 -10.87
CA ILE A 55 7.44 -11.48 -9.60
C ILE A 55 7.77 -12.49 -8.48
N PHE A 56 7.62 -13.77 -8.78
CA PHE A 56 7.86 -14.90 -7.87
C PHE A 56 8.90 -15.87 -8.44
N PRO A 57 10.12 -15.41 -8.75
CA PRO A 57 11.15 -16.28 -9.29
C PRO A 57 11.54 -17.31 -8.23
N ARG A 58 11.56 -18.59 -8.63
CA ARG A 58 12.02 -19.69 -7.78
C ARG A 58 13.16 -20.49 -8.39
N ALA A 59 13.07 -20.74 -9.70
CA ALA A 59 14.08 -21.43 -10.47
C ALA A 59 14.29 -20.72 -11.81
N LEU A 60 15.55 -20.46 -12.17
CA LEU A 60 15.90 -19.68 -13.35
C LEU A 60 15.32 -20.28 -14.63
N GLY A 61 14.45 -19.54 -15.32
CA GLY A 61 13.83 -19.98 -16.57
C GLY A 61 12.66 -20.96 -16.40
N TYR A 62 12.14 -21.13 -15.18
CA TYR A 62 10.99 -21.97 -14.88
C TYR A 62 9.95 -21.25 -14.03
N VAL A 63 8.67 -21.55 -14.27
CA VAL A 63 7.53 -21.09 -13.47
C VAL A 63 7.15 -22.18 -12.49
N ASP A 64 7.10 -21.86 -11.20
CA ASP A 64 6.70 -22.79 -10.14
C ASP A 64 5.19 -23.09 -10.21
N GLU A 65 4.80 -24.34 -9.96
CA GLU A 65 3.40 -24.76 -9.90
C GLU A 65 2.57 -23.90 -8.93
N ALA A 66 3.13 -23.55 -7.77
CA ALA A 66 2.44 -22.78 -6.75
C ALA A 66 2.13 -21.34 -7.22
N VAL A 67 2.96 -20.77 -8.11
CA VAL A 67 2.67 -19.48 -8.75
C VAL A 67 1.49 -19.59 -9.69
N THR A 68 1.30 -20.75 -10.31
CA THR A 68 0.16 -20.97 -11.20
C THR A 68 -1.16 -21.06 -10.43
N ASP A 69 -1.17 -21.68 -9.26
CA ASP A 69 -2.34 -21.66 -8.37
C ASP A 69 -2.68 -20.24 -7.92
N LEU A 70 -1.67 -19.45 -7.53
CA LEU A 70 -1.87 -18.04 -7.20
C LEU A 70 -2.45 -17.26 -8.39
N PHE A 71 -1.87 -17.41 -9.58
CA PHE A 71 -2.30 -16.69 -10.78
C PHE A 71 -3.79 -16.93 -11.09
N ASN A 72 -4.24 -18.18 -11.00
CA ASN A 72 -5.66 -18.54 -11.17
C ASN A 72 -6.59 -17.85 -10.15
N ARG A 73 -6.08 -17.46 -8.97
CA ARG A 73 -6.85 -16.73 -7.97
C ARG A 73 -6.91 -15.23 -8.23
N LEU A 74 -5.98 -14.67 -9.01
CA LEU A 74 -5.96 -13.24 -9.33
C LEU A 74 -7.19 -12.81 -10.15
N ASP A 75 -7.72 -13.70 -11.00
CA ASP A 75 -8.98 -13.49 -11.72
C ASP A 75 -10.18 -13.26 -10.77
N LYS A 76 -10.05 -13.69 -9.52
CA LYS A 76 -11.05 -13.45 -8.46
C LYS A 76 -10.83 -12.13 -7.72
N ARG A 77 -10.12 -11.17 -8.34
CA ARG A 77 -9.78 -9.84 -7.81
C ARG A 77 -8.95 -9.88 -6.52
N VAL A 78 -8.19 -10.94 -6.30
CA VAL A 78 -7.23 -11.02 -5.18
C VAL A 78 -6.01 -10.16 -5.52
N THR A 79 -5.61 -9.26 -4.61
CA THR A 79 -4.40 -8.46 -4.78
C THR A 79 -3.14 -9.31 -4.55
N PRO A 80 -2.13 -9.26 -5.44
CA PRO A 80 -0.87 -9.99 -5.24
C PRO A 80 0.05 -9.28 -4.23
N VAL A 81 -0.25 -8.04 -3.83
CA VAL A 81 0.65 -7.20 -3.03
C VAL A 81 1.10 -7.85 -1.70
N PRO A 82 0.20 -8.40 -0.85
CA PRO A 82 0.62 -9.04 0.40
C PRO A 82 1.53 -10.25 0.16
N VAL A 83 1.31 -10.98 -0.94
CA VAL A 83 2.11 -12.16 -1.30
C VAL A 83 3.50 -11.75 -1.77
N ILE A 84 3.59 -10.70 -2.59
CA ILE A 84 4.88 -10.12 -3.03
C ILE A 84 5.69 -9.65 -1.81
N LEU A 85 5.06 -8.94 -0.89
CA LEU A 85 5.70 -8.48 0.34
C LEU A 85 6.15 -9.66 1.22
N ALA A 86 5.31 -10.69 1.38
CA ALA A 86 5.66 -11.88 2.14
C ALA A 86 6.93 -12.54 1.59
N GLU A 87 6.98 -12.82 0.29
CA GLU A 87 8.15 -13.49 -0.31
C GLU A 87 9.40 -12.58 -0.30
N THR A 88 9.23 -11.28 -0.48
CA THR A 88 10.33 -10.32 -0.37
C THR A 88 10.93 -10.32 1.03
N PHE A 89 10.11 -10.19 2.09
CA PHE A 89 10.61 -10.16 3.46
C PHE A 89 11.20 -11.50 3.90
N ARG A 90 10.58 -12.63 3.54
CA ARG A 90 11.14 -13.96 3.80
C ARG A 90 12.51 -14.12 3.17
N SER A 91 12.67 -13.70 1.91
CA SER A 91 13.98 -13.80 1.27
C SER A 91 15.03 -12.89 1.90
N LEU A 92 14.66 -11.66 2.27
CA LEU A 92 15.59 -10.74 2.95
C LEU A 92 15.97 -11.25 4.35
N ASN A 93 15.00 -11.80 5.09
CA ASN A 93 15.25 -12.43 6.38
C ASN A 93 16.20 -13.62 6.24
N ALA A 94 15.99 -14.48 5.24
CA ALA A 94 16.88 -15.61 4.97
C ALA A 94 18.32 -15.15 4.66
N CYS A 95 18.50 -14.13 3.80
CA CYS A 95 19.81 -13.54 3.53
C CYS A 95 20.45 -12.96 4.80
N ARG A 96 19.68 -12.23 5.61
CA ARG A 96 20.17 -11.64 6.86
C ARG A 96 20.57 -12.68 7.90
N SER A 97 19.78 -13.75 8.05
CA SER A 97 20.00 -14.78 9.06
C SER A 97 21.13 -15.74 8.70
N SER A 98 21.33 -16.03 7.41
CA SER A 98 22.44 -16.87 6.95
C SER A 98 23.74 -16.09 6.74
N GLY A 99 23.67 -14.78 6.55
CA GLY A 99 24.84 -13.96 6.17
C GLY A 99 25.32 -14.20 4.73
N GLU A 100 24.69 -15.12 4.00
CA GLU A 100 25.04 -15.52 2.65
C GLU A 100 23.78 -15.77 1.80
N GLY A 101 23.97 -16.16 0.54
CA GLY A 101 22.87 -16.47 -0.38
C GLY A 101 22.43 -15.30 -1.25
N ARG A 102 21.31 -15.49 -1.96
CA ARG A 102 20.81 -14.55 -2.96
C ARG A 102 19.36 -14.22 -2.67
N PHE A 103 18.99 -12.96 -2.91
CA PHE A 103 17.60 -12.54 -2.88
C PHE A 103 16.77 -13.29 -3.93
N ILE A 104 15.66 -13.88 -3.49
CA ILE A 104 14.69 -14.63 -4.27
C ILE A 104 13.36 -13.88 -4.17
N GLY A 105 13.08 -13.07 -5.19
CA GLY A 105 11.89 -12.24 -5.27
C GLY A 105 11.95 -11.29 -6.46
N CYS A 106 11.03 -10.35 -6.52
CA CYS A 106 10.98 -9.40 -7.63
C CYS A 106 12.06 -8.32 -7.49
N VAL A 107 13.24 -8.58 -8.07
CA VAL A 107 14.39 -7.66 -8.05
C VAL A 107 14.01 -6.30 -8.66
N GLN A 108 13.17 -6.27 -9.69
CA GLN A 108 12.75 -5.03 -10.34
C GLN A 108 11.95 -4.15 -9.36
N LEU A 109 11.00 -4.72 -8.61
CA LEU A 109 10.24 -3.97 -7.61
C LEU A 109 11.13 -3.52 -6.45
N PHE A 110 12.07 -4.37 -6.03
CA PHE A 110 13.03 -4.01 -4.99
C PHE A 110 13.95 -2.85 -5.44
N LEU A 111 14.40 -2.86 -6.70
CA LEU A 111 15.16 -1.75 -7.29
C LEU A 111 14.34 -0.47 -7.39
N VAL A 112 13.04 -0.55 -7.76
CA VAL A 112 12.15 0.63 -7.74
C VAL A 112 12.10 1.25 -6.35
N TRP A 113 11.91 0.41 -5.32
CA TRP A 113 11.90 0.86 -3.93
C TRP A 113 13.25 1.45 -3.52
N PHE A 114 14.36 0.78 -3.87
CA PHE A 114 15.71 1.21 -3.53
C PHE A 114 16.01 2.59 -4.16
N HIS A 115 15.77 2.75 -5.45
CA HIS A 115 15.95 4.03 -6.14
C HIS A 115 15.07 5.14 -5.57
N SER A 116 13.81 4.84 -5.21
CA SER A 116 12.90 5.87 -4.72
C SER A 116 13.21 6.41 -3.33
N HIS A 117 14.04 5.71 -2.55
CA HIS A 117 14.40 6.10 -1.19
C HIS A 117 15.86 6.55 -1.07
N PHE A 118 16.79 5.99 -1.87
CA PHE A 118 18.23 6.26 -1.72
C PHE A 118 18.82 7.18 -2.79
N TRP A 119 18.17 7.35 -3.96
CA TRP A 119 18.61 8.33 -4.94
C TRP A 119 17.81 9.62 -4.77
N LYS A 120 18.40 10.61 -4.11
CA LYS A 120 17.93 12.00 -4.18
C LYS A 120 17.96 12.47 -5.64
N VAL A 121 16.82 12.37 -6.32
CA VAL A 121 16.59 13.12 -7.56
C VAL A 121 16.21 14.53 -7.13
N ASP A 122 16.91 15.55 -7.65
CA ASP A 122 16.63 16.95 -7.36
C ASP A 122 15.14 17.26 -7.43
N LYS A 123 14.52 17.37 -6.25
CA LYS A 123 13.15 17.80 -5.95
C LYS A 123 12.18 17.64 -7.12
N VAL A 124 11.98 16.41 -7.59
CA VAL A 124 10.82 16.13 -8.44
C VAL A 124 9.59 16.23 -7.54
N SER A 125 8.75 17.23 -7.83
CA SER A 125 7.42 17.40 -7.24
C SER A 125 6.74 16.04 -7.04
N TYR A 126 6.24 15.76 -5.83
CA TYR A 126 5.38 14.60 -5.53
C TYR A 126 4.35 14.40 -6.65
N ARG A 127 4.54 13.40 -7.52
CA ARG A 127 3.64 13.11 -8.64
C ARG A 127 2.88 11.83 -8.35
N VAL A 128 1.57 11.95 -8.22
CA VAL A 128 0.66 10.80 -8.18
C VAL A 128 0.71 10.10 -9.53
N PHE A 129 0.58 8.77 -9.53
CA PHE A 129 0.44 8.00 -10.76
C PHE A 129 -0.65 8.60 -11.64
N SER A 130 -0.33 8.89 -12.90
CA SER A 130 -1.27 9.44 -13.88
C SER A 130 -0.97 8.87 -15.25
N GLU A 131 -1.86 9.06 -16.23
CA GLU A 131 -1.63 8.62 -17.61
C GLU A 131 -0.29 9.13 -18.18
N ASN A 132 0.14 10.32 -17.72
CA ASN A 132 1.35 11.00 -18.18
C ASN A 132 2.58 10.78 -17.28
N TYR A 133 2.44 10.06 -16.16
CA TYR A 133 3.53 9.81 -15.21
C TYR A 133 3.46 8.41 -14.62
N SER A 134 4.54 7.63 -14.83
CA SER A 134 4.71 6.29 -14.28
C SER A 134 6.10 6.19 -13.64
N PRO A 135 6.19 5.85 -12.33
CA PRO A 135 7.47 5.63 -11.65
C PRO A 135 8.33 4.57 -12.35
N LEU A 136 7.70 3.56 -12.96
CA LEU A 136 8.41 2.53 -13.71
C LEU A 136 9.04 3.06 -15.00
N LYS A 137 8.36 3.99 -15.70
CA LYS A 137 8.93 4.65 -16.90
C LYS A 137 10.09 5.57 -16.54
N GLU A 138 9.97 6.29 -15.42
CA GLU A 138 11.03 7.14 -14.90
C GLU A 138 12.26 6.31 -14.53
N LEU A 139 12.09 5.25 -13.74
CA LEU A 139 13.18 4.34 -13.37
C LEU A 139 13.85 3.71 -14.59
N ALA A 140 13.07 3.32 -15.60
CA ALA A 140 13.61 2.76 -16.84
C ALA A 140 14.45 3.78 -17.63
N ALA A 141 14.20 5.08 -17.46
CA ALA A 141 14.95 6.16 -18.08
C ALA A 141 16.11 6.68 -17.20
N THR A 142 16.14 6.37 -15.91
CA THR A 142 17.22 6.74 -15.00
C THR A 142 18.52 6.01 -15.39
N PRO A 143 19.65 6.70 -15.57
CA PRO A 143 20.93 6.06 -15.83
C PRO A 143 21.27 5.06 -14.73
N ARG A 144 21.51 3.81 -15.11
CA ARG A 144 21.99 2.80 -14.17
C ARG A 144 23.45 3.07 -13.86
N ARG A 145 23.81 3.00 -12.58
CA ARG A 145 25.21 3.03 -12.15
C ARG A 145 25.73 1.60 -12.16
N ASP A 146 25.94 1.09 -13.36
CA ASP A 146 26.56 -0.21 -13.56
C ASP A 146 28.05 -0.13 -13.18
N GLY A 147 28.62 -1.21 -12.65
CA GLY A 147 30.06 -1.29 -12.34
C GLY A 147 30.49 -0.79 -10.95
N VAL A 148 29.56 -0.44 -10.06
CA VAL A 148 29.88 -0.22 -8.64
C VAL A 148 30.16 -1.57 -7.98
N THR A 149 31.32 -1.72 -7.33
CA THR A 149 31.71 -2.97 -6.67
C THR A 149 30.88 -3.22 -5.40
N VAL A 150 30.85 -4.46 -4.93
CA VAL A 150 30.11 -4.83 -3.71
C VAL A 150 30.63 -4.04 -2.51
N GLU A 151 31.95 -3.85 -2.42
CA GLU A 151 32.62 -3.12 -1.36
C GLU A 151 32.22 -1.64 -1.34
N LYS A 152 32.14 -1.01 -2.51
CA LYS A 152 31.64 0.37 -2.64
C LYS A 152 30.18 0.47 -2.22
N TRP A 153 29.34 -0.49 -2.59
CA TRP A 153 27.94 -0.53 -2.13
C TRP A 153 27.82 -0.70 -0.62
N MET A 154 28.64 -1.58 -0.02
CA MET A 154 28.67 -1.74 1.43
C MET A 154 29.06 -0.44 2.13
N ALA A 155 30.12 0.23 1.66
CA ALA A 155 30.54 1.51 2.19
C ALA A 155 29.45 2.59 2.08
N ILE A 156 28.80 2.71 0.92
CA ILE A 156 27.70 3.65 0.72
C ILE A 156 26.57 3.38 1.72
N LEU A 157 26.12 2.14 1.84
CA LEU A 157 24.98 1.78 2.69
C LEU A 157 25.28 1.90 4.18
N GLN A 158 26.52 1.66 4.60
CA GLN A 158 26.96 1.80 5.99
C GLN A 158 27.07 3.27 6.42
N ASN A 159 27.40 4.16 5.49
CA ASN A 159 27.59 5.60 5.76
C ASN A 159 26.34 6.46 5.48
N LEU A 160 25.17 5.83 5.27
CA LEU A 160 23.92 6.56 5.05
C LEU A 160 23.47 7.31 6.31
N ASN A 161 23.21 8.61 6.16
CA ASN A 161 22.57 9.42 7.21
C ASN A 161 21.05 9.53 7.00
N ASP A 162 20.33 9.98 8.04
CA ASP A 162 18.87 10.20 7.99
C ASP A 162 18.45 11.15 6.87
N GLU A 163 19.32 12.11 6.53
CA GLU A 163 19.09 13.08 5.45
C GLU A 163 19.29 12.49 4.06
N ASP A 164 20.05 11.41 3.91
CA ASP A 164 20.35 10.77 2.61
C ASP A 164 19.21 9.87 2.14
N VAL A 165 18.29 9.54 3.04
CA VAL A 165 17.14 8.68 2.78
C VAL A 165 15.89 9.53 2.60
N GLU A 166 15.30 9.50 1.41
CA GLU A 166 13.91 9.94 1.25
C GLU A 166 13.02 8.88 1.89
N TRP A 167 12.58 9.14 3.12
CA TRP A 167 11.75 8.21 3.88
C TRP A 167 10.43 7.88 3.21
N ARG A 168 9.95 8.73 2.29
CA ARG A 168 8.64 8.60 1.68
C ARG A 168 8.74 8.46 0.17
N ALA A 169 8.17 7.39 -0.37
CA ALA A 169 7.93 7.30 -1.80
C ALA A 169 7.08 8.50 -2.31
N PRO A 170 7.52 9.26 -3.33
CA PRO A 170 6.85 10.50 -3.79
C PRO A 170 5.38 10.36 -4.24
N TRP A 171 4.91 9.14 -4.47
CA TRP A 171 3.56 8.82 -4.91
C TRP A 171 2.65 8.27 -3.80
N MET A 172 3.14 8.12 -2.57
CA MET A 172 2.40 7.47 -1.46
C MET A 172 1.83 8.53 -0.50
N MET A 173 0.50 8.63 -0.35
CA MET A 173 -0.21 9.48 0.65
C MET A 173 -1.27 8.67 1.43
N PRO A 174 -0.89 7.67 2.23
CA PRO A 174 -1.83 6.93 3.05
C PRO A 174 -2.27 7.77 4.25
N ASP A 175 -3.58 7.92 4.43
CA ASP A 175 -4.18 8.59 5.60
C ASP A 175 -4.27 7.66 6.82
N GLU A 176 -4.27 6.34 6.58
CA GLU A 176 -4.35 5.29 7.58
C GLU A 176 -3.22 4.27 7.42
N ILE A 177 -2.75 3.76 8.56
CA ILE A 177 -1.71 2.74 8.65
C ILE A 177 -2.33 1.48 9.25
N LEU A 178 -2.44 0.42 8.46
CA LEU A 178 -2.70 -0.92 8.98
C LEU A 178 -1.48 -1.32 9.80
N TYR A 179 -1.63 -1.69 11.07
CA TYR A 179 -0.50 -2.01 11.93
C TYR A 179 -0.63 -3.29 12.76
N ARG A 180 -1.86 -3.78 12.98
CA ARG A 180 -2.16 -4.96 13.79
C ARG A 180 -3.30 -5.77 13.15
N CYS A 181 -3.25 -7.09 13.32
CA CYS A 181 -4.29 -8.03 12.90
C CYS A 181 -4.60 -9.00 14.04
N GLY A 182 -5.86 -9.07 14.48
CA GLY A 182 -6.24 -9.81 15.69
C GLY A 182 -5.36 -9.39 16.87
N ASP A 183 -4.79 -10.39 17.54
CA ASP A 183 -3.89 -10.21 18.68
C ASP A 183 -2.41 -10.01 18.29
N PHE A 184 -2.08 -10.01 16.99
CA PHE A 184 -0.71 -9.81 16.53
C PHE A 184 -0.38 -8.31 16.45
N ASP A 185 0.65 -7.85 17.17
CA ASP A 185 1.20 -6.48 17.07
C ASP A 185 1.87 -6.14 15.72
N TRP A 186 1.65 -6.99 14.72
CA TRP A 186 2.12 -6.87 13.36
C TRP A 186 1.07 -7.41 12.40
N VAL A 187 1.32 -7.24 11.10
CA VAL A 187 0.50 -7.77 10.01
C VAL A 187 1.10 -9.09 9.53
N PRO A 188 0.49 -10.25 9.80
CA PRO A 188 0.97 -11.54 9.29
C PRO A 188 0.65 -11.69 7.80
N LEU A 189 1.67 -11.73 6.95
CA LEU A 189 1.52 -11.86 5.50
C LEU A 189 1.64 -13.32 5.07
N LEU A 190 0.64 -13.82 4.34
CA LEU A 190 0.68 -15.16 3.72
C LEU A 190 1.30 -15.06 2.32
N GLY A 191 2.39 -15.79 2.11
CA GLY A 191 3.08 -15.97 0.85
C GLY A 191 2.65 -17.25 0.10
N ILE A 192 3.38 -17.56 -0.97
CA ILE A 192 3.27 -18.77 -1.77
C ILE A 192 3.93 -19.95 -1.05
N TRP A 193 5.09 -19.73 -0.43
CA TRP A 193 5.89 -20.81 0.17
C TRP A 193 5.93 -20.78 1.70
N GLY A 194 5.36 -19.75 2.32
CA GLY A 194 5.27 -19.61 3.77
C GLY A 194 4.61 -18.31 4.17
N ALA A 195 4.76 -17.91 5.42
CA ALA A 195 4.25 -16.65 5.95
C ALA A 195 5.32 -15.88 6.72
N VAL A 196 5.13 -14.58 6.91
CA VAL A 196 6.04 -13.70 7.65
C VAL A 196 5.28 -12.55 8.30
N GLY A 197 5.68 -12.15 9.50
CA GLY A 197 5.18 -10.94 10.12
C GLY A 197 5.82 -9.69 9.54
N TYR A 198 5.00 -8.74 9.10
CA TYR A 198 5.41 -7.39 8.75
C TYR A 198 4.94 -6.44 9.83
N ALA A 199 5.84 -5.66 10.44
CA ALA A 199 5.51 -4.68 11.47
C ALA A 199 5.61 -3.25 10.91
N PRO A 200 4.52 -2.68 10.36
CA PRO A 200 4.44 -1.31 9.86
C PRO A 200 4.94 -0.24 10.84
N LEU A 201 4.79 -0.49 12.14
CA LEU A 201 5.23 0.43 13.19
C LEU A 201 6.76 0.61 13.23
N LEU A 202 7.55 -0.28 12.63
CA LEU A 202 9.01 -0.11 12.49
C LEU A 202 9.40 0.97 11.47
N VAL A 203 8.49 1.39 10.60
CA VAL A 203 8.78 2.24 9.45
C VAL A 203 7.78 3.41 9.33
N LEU A 204 7.30 3.94 10.45
CA LEU A 204 6.30 5.02 10.51
C LEU A 204 6.74 6.31 9.81
N LYS A 205 8.06 6.57 9.78
CA LYS A 205 8.63 7.67 8.99
C LYS A 205 8.19 7.62 7.52
N GLN A 206 8.03 6.41 6.95
CA GLN A 206 7.58 6.24 5.56
C GLN A 206 6.14 6.71 5.32
N TYR A 207 5.34 6.73 6.39
CA TYR A 207 3.97 7.20 6.40
C TYR A 207 3.84 8.67 6.84
N ARG A 208 4.96 9.39 7.06
CA ARG A 208 5.00 10.71 7.72
C ARG A 208 4.30 10.72 9.09
N SER A 209 4.38 9.59 9.78
CA SER A 209 3.89 9.47 11.15
C SER A 209 5.06 9.48 12.10
N ARG A 210 4.85 10.05 13.29
CA ARG A 210 5.84 10.07 14.36
C ARG A 210 6.31 8.65 14.69
N GLN A 211 7.62 8.45 14.65
CA GLN A 211 8.28 7.19 14.95
C GLN A 211 8.53 7.07 16.46
N PHE A 212 8.05 5.97 17.03
CA PHE A 212 8.21 5.60 18.43
C PHE A 212 8.65 4.12 18.51
N ILE A 213 8.96 3.63 19.72
CA ILE A 213 9.37 2.24 19.95
C ILE A 213 8.20 1.30 19.65
N PRO A 214 8.28 0.46 18.61
CA PRO A 214 7.19 -0.45 18.26
C PRO A 214 7.20 -1.70 19.13
N ALA A 215 6.01 -2.27 19.37
CA ALA A 215 5.88 -3.61 19.94
C ALA A 215 6.32 -4.64 18.89
N THR A 216 7.41 -5.36 19.16
CA THR A 216 7.95 -6.39 18.25
C THR A 216 8.14 -7.75 18.92
N GLN A 217 7.57 -7.95 20.11
CA GLN A 217 7.66 -9.22 20.83
C GLN A 217 6.96 -10.31 20.03
N GLY A 218 7.64 -11.42 19.72
CA GLY A 218 7.06 -12.51 18.91
C GLY A 218 7.21 -12.33 17.40
N LEU A 219 7.61 -11.15 16.91
CA LEU A 219 7.77 -10.89 15.47
C LEU A 219 8.81 -11.82 14.84
N ALA A 220 9.93 -12.07 15.52
CA ALA A 220 11.00 -12.94 15.02
C ALA A 220 10.53 -14.40 14.83
N GLN A 221 9.55 -14.85 15.61
CA GLN A 221 8.97 -16.20 15.57
C GLN A 221 7.75 -16.30 14.63
N SER A 222 7.34 -15.19 14.01
CA SER A 222 6.15 -15.13 13.16
C SER A 222 6.35 -15.76 11.79
N GLU A 223 7.59 -15.93 11.34
CA GLU A 223 7.92 -16.54 10.06
C GLU A 223 7.81 -18.07 10.14
N PHE A 224 7.13 -18.69 9.16
CA PHE A 224 7.06 -20.16 9.05
C PHE A 224 6.90 -20.61 7.60
N SER A 225 7.41 -21.79 7.27
CA SER A 225 7.27 -22.43 5.96
C SER A 225 6.03 -23.32 5.92
N TYR A 226 5.43 -23.49 4.73
CA TYR A 226 4.35 -24.47 4.55
C TYR A 226 4.82 -25.93 4.55
N LYS A 227 6.14 -26.15 4.70
CA LYS A 227 6.72 -27.47 4.96
C LYS A 227 6.83 -27.79 6.46
N ASP A 228 6.67 -26.80 7.34
CA ASP A 228 6.83 -26.99 8.77
C ASP A 228 5.65 -27.73 9.38
N ASP A 229 5.89 -28.49 10.45
CA ASP A 229 4.83 -29.15 11.19
C ASP A 229 3.81 -28.15 11.75
N GLY A 230 2.53 -28.50 11.66
CA GLY A 230 1.44 -27.66 12.16
C GLY A 230 1.16 -26.39 11.36
N TYR A 231 1.78 -26.17 10.18
CA TYR A 231 1.56 -24.96 9.36
C TYR A 231 0.08 -24.67 9.07
N LYS A 232 -0.76 -25.70 8.88
CA LYS A 232 -2.20 -25.54 8.65
C LYS A 232 -2.91 -24.84 9.81
N LYS A 233 -2.47 -25.10 11.06
CA LYS A 233 -3.00 -24.41 12.25
C LYS A 233 -2.58 -22.94 12.23
N LYS A 234 -1.30 -22.65 11.97
CA LYS A 234 -0.78 -21.29 11.84
C LYS A 234 -1.49 -20.49 10.74
N ILE A 235 -1.76 -21.11 9.57
CA ILE A 235 -2.56 -20.47 8.50
C ILE A 235 -3.96 -20.10 8.99
N ARG A 236 -4.64 -20.98 9.75
CA ARG A 236 -5.98 -20.68 10.31
C ARG A 236 -5.93 -19.54 11.30
N GLU A 237 -4.92 -19.49 12.16
CA GLU A 237 -4.70 -18.39 13.12
C GLU A 237 -4.50 -17.07 12.39
N VAL A 238 -3.62 -17.02 11.39
CA VAL A 238 -3.40 -15.84 10.54
C VAL A 238 -4.70 -15.44 9.83
N THR A 239 -5.40 -16.39 9.21
CA THR A 239 -6.65 -16.13 8.50
C THR A 239 -7.74 -15.57 9.43
N ASN A 240 -7.81 -16.05 10.67
CA ASN A 240 -8.73 -15.52 11.66
C ASN A 240 -8.33 -14.12 12.12
N ALA A 241 -7.03 -13.85 12.32
CA ALA A 241 -6.54 -12.52 12.67
C ALA A 241 -6.86 -11.47 11.59
N TRP A 242 -6.82 -11.84 10.32
CA TRP A 242 -7.21 -10.97 9.21
C TRP A 242 -8.70 -10.55 9.22
N LYS A 243 -9.56 -11.24 9.99
CA LYS A 243 -10.95 -10.81 10.20
C LYS A 243 -11.07 -9.58 11.11
N GLN A 244 -10.00 -9.26 11.85
CA GLN A 244 -9.94 -8.16 12.81
C GLN A 244 -8.73 -7.27 12.52
N ILE A 245 -8.86 -6.37 11.55
CA ILE A 245 -7.77 -5.45 11.20
C ILE A 245 -7.82 -4.18 12.04
N HIS A 246 -6.65 -3.71 12.48
CA HIS A 246 -6.53 -2.48 13.25
C HIS A 246 -5.71 -1.45 12.47
N ARG A 247 -6.29 -0.26 12.32
CA ARG A 247 -5.68 0.86 11.62
C ARG A 247 -5.56 2.05 12.55
N MET A 248 -4.51 2.83 12.34
CA MET A 248 -4.33 4.11 13.02
C MET A 248 -4.21 5.24 12.03
N LYS A 249 -4.69 6.41 12.41
CA LYS A 249 -4.48 7.65 11.65
C LYS A 249 -3.03 8.12 11.82
N ARG A 250 -2.54 8.85 10.82
CA ARG A 250 -1.22 9.48 10.88
C ARG A 250 -1.10 10.42 12.08
N LEU A 251 -0.03 10.28 12.86
CA LEU A 251 0.30 11.17 13.96
C LEU A 251 1.40 12.13 13.51
N ALA A 252 1.07 13.41 13.28
CA ALA A 252 2.00 14.40 12.71
C ALA A 252 2.42 15.51 13.70
N VAL A 253 2.02 15.44 14.97
CA VAL A 253 2.26 16.49 15.96
C VAL A 253 3.57 16.24 16.72
N GLY A 254 4.44 17.24 16.74
CA GLY A 254 5.74 17.21 17.43
C GLY A 254 6.90 16.67 16.57
N PRO A 255 8.08 16.43 17.19
CA PRO A 255 9.24 15.88 16.50
C PRO A 255 8.92 14.54 15.81
N MET A 256 9.49 14.33 14.61
CA MET A 256 9.22 13.13 13.79
C MET A 256 9.67 11.83 14.46
N VAL A 257 10.58 11.88 15.42
CA VAL A 257 11.12 10.74 16.16
C VAL A 257 11.08 11.06 17.65
N THR A 258 10.69 10.09 18.50
CA THR A 258 10.78 10.29 19.95
C THR A 258 12.24 10.10 20.43
N PRO A 259 12.69 10.82 21.48
CA PRO A 259 14.04 10.63 22.03
C PRO A 259 14.32 9.17 22.43
N GLU A 260 13.34 8.50 23.01
CA GLU A 260 13.45 7.10 23.46
C GLU A 260 13.63 6.14 22.28
N TYR A 261 13.07 6.46 21.11
CA TYR A 261 13.29 5.67 19.90
C TYR A 261 14.76 5.70 19.47
N ASN A 262 15.42 6.86 19.54
CA ASN A 262 16.84 6.96 19.19
C ASN A 262 17.70 6.15 20.15
N GLU A 263 17.43 6.21 21.45
CA GLU A 263 18.12 5.37 22.43
C GLU A 263 17.88 3.89 22.20
N TRP A 264 16.63 3.49 21.94
CA TRP A 264 16.27 2.12 21.66
C TRP A 264 16.91 1.61 20.37
N TRP A 265 16.99 2.44 19.33
CA TRP A 265 17.64 2.13 18.06
C TRP A 265 19.15 1.92 18.25
N ASN A 266 19.82 2.83 18.98
CA ASN A 266 21.25 2.74 19.25
C ASN A 266 21.62 1.50 20.09
N LYS A 267 20.70 0.99 20.91
CA LYS A 267 20.89 -0.27 21.65
C LYS A 267 20.68 -1.53 20.79
N ARG A 268 20.11 -1.37 19.59
CA ARG A 268 19.69 -2.47 18.71
C ARG A 268 20.76 -2.89 17.70
N VAL A 269 22.00 -2.42 17.85
CA VAL A 269 23.12 -2.72 16.94
C VAL A 269 23.12 -4.22 16.61
N ASN A 270 23.05 -4.50 15.32
CA ASN A 270 22.88 -5.83 14.77
C ASN A 270 24.28 -6.48 14.69
N ASP A 271 24.50 -7.62 15.33
CA ASP A 271 25.80 -8.33 15.36
C ASP A 271 26.32 -8.75 13.96
N ASN A 272 25.49 -8.59 12.92
CA ASN A 272 25.78 -8.96 11.53
C ASN A 272 26.36 -7.82 10.67
N ILE A 273 26.73 -6.66 11.25
CA ILE A 273 27.38 -5.56 10.52
C ILE A 273 28.90 -5.69 10.70
N PRO A 274 29.68 -5.97 9.65
CA PRO A 274 31.14 -5.94 9.76
C PRO A 274 31.61 -4.54 10.12
N ASN A 275 32.32 -4.39 11.24
CA ASN A 275 32.99 -3.15 11.61
C ASN A 275 34.08 -2.80 10.57
N LEU A 276 33.99 -1.61 9.97
CA LEU A 276 35.05 -1.01 9.17
C LEU A 276 35.76 0.09 9.97
N ARG A 277 37.07 0.23 9.74
CA ARG A 277 37.97 1.14 10.46
C ARG A 277 37.57 2.59 10.20
N GLU A 278 37.71 3.43 11.22
CA GLU A 278 37.27 4.84 11.33
C GLU A 278 37.77 5.83 10.22
N GLU A 279 38.41 5.38 9.15
CA GLU A 279 39.08 6.25 8.16
C GLU A 279 38.24 6.62 6.91
N ASP A 280 37.01 6.12 6.74
CA ASP A 280 36.21 6.34 5.50
C ASP A 280 34.87 7.06 5.72
N VAL A 281 34.85 8.09 6.56
CA VAL A 281 33.70 9.03 6.65
C VAL A 281 33.86 10.09 5.55
N ARG A 282 33.42 9.78 4.32
CA ARG A 282 33.36 10.74 3.20
C ARG A 282 31.94 10.89 2.64
N PRO A 283 31.56 12.06 2.09
CA PRO A 283 30.24 12.26 1.47
C PRO A 283 29.98 11.28 0.32
N ILE A 284 28.71 10.89 0.13
CA ILE A 284 28.30 10.01 -0.98
C ILE A 284 28.84 10.51 -2.33
N GLU A 285 28.85 11.83 -2.57
CA GLU A 285 29.36 12.42 -3.82
C GLU A 285 30.84 12.10 -4.11
N GLU A 286 31.69 11.94 -3.10
CA GLU A 286 33.11 11.60 -3.25
C GLU A 286 33.34 10.12 -3.55
N HIS A 287 32.58 9.22 -2.92
CA HIS A 287 32.61 7.79 -3.24
C HIS A 287 32.07 7.47 -4.65
N LEU A 288 31.33 8.42 -5.23
CA LEU A 288 30.76 8.34 -6.57
C LEU A 288 31.68 8.88 -7.68
N GLN A 289 32.86 9.42 -7.36
CA GLN A 289 33.88 9.69 -8.37
C GLN A 289 34.47 8.37 -8.88
N VAL A 290 34.20 8.07 -10.15
CA VAL A 290 34.73 6.90 -10.85
C VAL A 290 36.21 7.16 -11.12
N VAL A 291 37.08 6.69 -10.22
CA VAL A 291 38.47 6.41 -10.55
C VAL A 291 38.47 5.17 -11.47
N PRO A 292 39.08 5.23 -12.67
CA PRO A 292 39.18 4.09 -13.58
C PRO A 292 39.80 2.90 -12.84
N SER A 293 39.06 1.79 -12.76
CA SER A 293 39.53 0.57 -12.10
C SER A 293 40.50 -0.21 -12.99
N GLU A 294 41.33 -1.08 -12.41
CA GLU A 294 42.22 -2.01 -13.14
C GLU A 294 41.50 -2.82 -14.24
N ILE A 295 40.17 -2.97 -14.17
CA ILE A 295 39.33 -3.62 -15.18
C ILE A 295 39.27 -2.78 -16.48
N GLU A 296 39.31 -1.46 -16.39
CA GLU A 296 39.30 -0.56 -17.54
C GLU A 296 40.65 -0.60 -18.28
N ILE A 297 41.76 -0.72 -17.52
CA ILE A 297 43.11 -0.99 -18.05
C ILE A 297 43.15 -2.38 -18.72
N ILE A 298 42.59 -3.42 -18.09
CA ILE A 298 42.52 -4.77 -18.67
C ILE A 298 41.63 -4.80 -19.92
N LYS A 299 40.58 -3.99 -19.97
CA LYS A 299 39.68 -3.88 -21.13
C LYS A 299 40.39 -3.19 -22.29
N GLU A 300 41.14 -2.11 -22.04
CA GLU A 300 41.99 -1.48 -23.06
C GLU A 300 43.10 -2.43 -23.55
N ASP A 301 43.74 -3.19 -22.66
CA ASP A 301 44.76 -4.17 -23.02
C ASP A 301 44.18 -5.36 -23.81
N PHE A 302 42.95 -5.78 -23.48
CA PHE A 302 42.20 -6.80 -24.21
C PHE A 302 41.76 -6.30 -25.59
N GLU A 303 41.31 -5.06 -25.71
CA GLU A 303 40.99 -4.43 -27.00
C GLU A 303 42.24 -4.25 -27.87
N LYS A 304 43.38 -3.87 -27.28
CA LYS A 304 44.68 -3.74 -27.97
C LYS A 304 45.20 -5.09 -28.45
N LYS A 305 45.11 -6.14 -27.62
CA LYS A 305 45.42 -7.53 -28.02
C LYS A 305 44.46 -8.06 -29.08
N ASN A 306 43.17 -7.73 -29.03
CA ASN A 306 42.21 -8.08 -30.08
C ASN A 306 42.50 -7.35 -31.39
N LEU A 307 42.98 -6.10 -31.35
CA LEU A 307 43.41 -5.36 -32.53
C LEU A 307 44.67 -5.99 -33.16
N GLU A 308 45.61 -6.45 -32.35
CA GLU A 308 46.80 -7.20 -32.81
C GLU A 308 46.46 -8.58 -33.37
N LEU A 309 45.55 -9.32 -32.72
CA LEU A 309 45.01 -10.58 -33.22
C LEU A 309 44.24 -10.38 -34.53
N GLY A 310 43.48 -9.30 -34.64
CA GLY A 310 42.82 -8.87 -35.89
C GLY A 310 43.83 -8.65 -37.01
N LYS A 311 44.90 -7.88 -36.77
CA LYS A 311 46.00 -7.67 -37.72
C LYS A 311 46.71 -8.98 -38.13
N LYS A 312 46.87 -9.93 -37.20
CA LYS A 312 47.49 -11.24 -37.46
C LYS A 312 46.57 -12.19 -38.24
N ILE A 313 45.25 -12.07 -38.04
CA ILE A 313 44.22 -12.78 -38.80
C ILE A 313 44.10 -12.20 -40.21
N ASP A 314 44.22 -10.87 -40.38
CA ASP A 314 44.29 -10.21 -41.69
C ASP A 314 45.53 -10.65 -42.47
N LEU A 315 46.73 -10.66 -41.85
CA LEU A 315 47.93 -11.20 -42.51
C LEU A 315 47.79 -12.68 -42.91
N LYS A 316 47.10 -13.49 -42.09
CA LYS A 316 46.83 -14.91 -42.38
C LYS A 316 45.75 -15.09 -43.44
N MET A 317 44.77 -14.18 -43.51
CA MET A 317 43.79 -14.09 -44.60
C MET A 317 44.46 -13.66 -45.89
N ASP A 318 45.35 -12.67 -45.87
CA ASP A 318 46.06 -12.14 -47.05
C ASP A 318 47.07 -13.14 -47.60
N TYR A 319 47.77 -13.90 -46.74
CA TYR A 319 48.61 -15.03 -47.17
C TYR A 319 47.79 -16.18 -47.78
N LYS A 320 46.58 -16.45 -47.25
CA LYS A 320 45.63 -17.42 -47.84
C LYS A 320 44.97 -16.89 -49.11
N LYS A 321 44.75 -15.57 -49.22
CA LYS A 321 44.20 -14.88 -50.39
C LYS A 321 45.23 -14.94 -51.51
N LEU A 322 46.49 -14.58 -51.26
CA LEU A 322 47.61 -14.68 -52.20
C LEU A 322 47.81 -16.12 -52.71
N ARG A 323 47.71 -17.12 -51.83
CA ARG A 323 47.76 -18.55 -52.21
C ARG A 323 46.53 -19.02 -53.00
N ARG A 324 45.36 -18.41 -52.79
CA ARG A 324 44.16 -18.63 -53.63
C ARG A 324 44.29 -17.90 -54.97
N SER A 325 44.77 -16.66 -55.02
CA SER A 325 44.99 -15.89 -56.26
C SER A 325 45.94 -16.59 -57.21
N ILE A 326 47.00 -17.22 -56.71
CA ILE A 326 47.97 -18.00 -57.51
C ILE A 326 47.34 -19.29 -58.06
N ARG A 327 46.32 -19.86 -57.39
CA ARG A 327 45.55 -21.02 -57.89
C ARG A 327 44.42 -20.63 -58.84
N THR A 328 43.82 -19.46 -58.66
CA THR A 328 42.67 -18.96 -59.46
C THR A 328 43.09 -18.03 -60.60
N ALA A 329 44.39 -17.74 -60.77
CA ALA A 329 44.94 -17.06 -61.94
C ALA A 329 44.92 -17.98 -63.18
N GLY A 330 43.75 -18.57 -63.47
CA GLY A 330 43.47 -19.25 -64.71
C GLY A 330 43.98 -18.39 -65.87
N LEU A 331 45.09 -18.84 -66.44
CA LEU A 331 45.68 -18.37 -67.67
C LEU A 331 44.65 -18.59 -68.78
N GLY A 332 43.76 -17.60 -68.95
CA GLY A 332 42.64 -17.69 -69.89
C GLY A 332 41.71 -16.48 -69.95
N LYS A 333 42.02 -15.35 -69.28
CA LYS A 333 41.30 -14.08 -69.49
C LYS A 333 42.21 -13.08 -70.21
N THR A 334 41.69 -12.45 -71.26
CA THR A 334 42.40 -11.43 -72.04
C THR A 334 42.39 -10.08 -71.32
N SER A 335 43.39 -9.23 -71.60
CA SER A 335 43.55 -7.88 -71.02
C SER A 335 42.28 -7.01 -71.14
N GLU A 336 41.49 -7.21 -72.19
CA GLU A 336 40.19 -6.55 -72.40
C GLU A 336 39.18 -6.84 -71.28
N GLN A 337 39.10 -8.09 -70.81
CA GLN A 337 38.15 -8.52 -69.78
C GLN A 337 38.52 -7.92 -68.41
N TRP A 338 39.81 -7.76 -68.13
CA TRP A 338 40.28 -7.06 -66.93
C TRP A 338 39.93 -5.57 -66.95
N ARG A 339 40.07 -4.92 -68.12
CA ARG A 339 39.67 -3.50 -68.28
C ARG A 339 38.16 -3.31 -68.15
N GLN A 340 37.36 -4.31 -68.54
CA GLN A 340 35.91 -4.32 -68.35
C GLN A 340 35.54 -4.38 -66.86
N GLU A 341 36.08 -5.34 -66.10
CA GLU A 341 35.78 -5.53 -64.68
C GLU A 341 36.19 -4.30 -63.83
N ILE A 342 37.34 -3.67 -64.14
CA ILE A 342 37.76 -2.43 -63.45
C ILE A 342 36.79 -1.28 -63.73
N ARG A 343 36.25 -1.16 -64.95
CA ARG A 343 35.23 -0.14 -65.27
C ARG A 343 33.93 -0.41 -64.53
N GLU A 344 33.51 -1.66 -64.42
CA GLU A 344 32.33 -2.06 -63.65
C GLU A 344 32.48 -1.76 -62.16
N GLU A 345 33.63 -2.07 -61.56
CA GLU A 345 33.87 -1.74 -60.15
C GLU A 345 33.97 -0.23 -59.90
N LYS A 346 34.54 0.54 -60.84
CA LYS A 346 34.59 2.00 -60.75
C LYS A 346 33.19 2.63 -60.83
N THR A 347 32.30 2.09 -61.66
CA THR A 347 30.90 2.56 -61.71
C THR A 347 30.12 2.20 -60.45
N LYS A 348 30.34 1.01 -59.87
CA LYS A 348 29.76 0.64 -58.57
C LYS A 348 30.25 1.55 -57.45
N ALA A 349 31.55 1.84 -57.39
CA ALA A 349 32.12 2.76 -56.40
C ALA A 349 31.49 4.16 -56.49
N ASN A 350 31.34 4.70 -57.70
CA ASN A 350 30.67 5.99 -57.92
C ASN A 350 29.18 5.97 -57.50
N GLN A 351 28.47 4.85 -57.70
CA GLN A 351 27.09 4.69 -57.23
C GLN A 351 27.02 4.66 -55.70
N TRP A 352 27.97 4.01 -55.03
CA TRP A 352 28.04 3.98 -53.58
C TRP A 352 28.37 5.36 -52.99
N GLU A 353 29.28 6.11 -53.61
CA GLU A 353 29.58 7.48 -53.21
C GLU A 353 28.34 8.38 -53.30
N LYS A 354 27.57 8.28 -54.39
CA LYS A 354 26.32 9.03 -54.53
C LYS A 354 25.30 8.68 -53.44
N LYS A 355 25.11 7.39 -53.14
CA LYS A 355 24.22 6.95 -52.05
C LYS A 355 24.67 7.45 -50.68
N PHE A 356 25.98 7.53 -50.46
CA PHE A 356 26.55 8.03 -49.22
C PHE A 356 26.30 9.53 -49.05
N GLN A 357 26.48 10.33 -50.11
CA GLN A 357 26.14 11.76 -50.08
C GLN A 357 24.64 12.00 -49.88
N ASP A 358 23.77 11.21 -50.54
CA ASP A 358 22.32 11.28 -50.35
C ASP A 358 21.91 10.93 -48.91
N ALA A 359 22.56 9.95 -48.29
CA ALA A 359 22.33 9.58 -46.89
C ALA A 359 22.73 10.72 -45.94
N ARG A 360 23.90 11.34 -46.18
CA ARG A 360 24.38 12.48 -45.40
C ARG A 360 23.45 13.70 -45.53
N ALA A 361 22.91 13.98 -46.71
CA ALA A 361 21.93 15.04 -46.90
C ALA A 361 20.62 14.80 -46.13
N ARG A 362 20.17 13.54 -46.04
CA ARG A 362 18.98 13.16 -45.24
C ARG A 362 19.23 13.29 -43.74
N GLU A 363 20.43 12.93 -43.28
CA GLU A 363 20.84 13.09 -41.88
C GLU A 363 20.78 14.56 -41.44
N VAL A 364 21.38 15.46 -42.22
CA VAL A 364 21.33 16.92 -41.95
C VAL A 364 19.90 17.45 -41.96
N ALA A 365 19.05 16.96 -42.87
CA ALA A 365 17.64 17.34 -42.90
C ALA A 365 16.89 16.88 -41.63
N LEU A 366 17.16 15.65 -41.15
CA LEU A 366 16.58 15.11 -39.92
C LEU A 366 17.04 15.89 -38.69
N GLU A 367 18.32 16.26 -38.61
CA GLU A 367 18.85 17.11 -37.52
C GLU A 367 18.14 18.46 -37.46
N LYS A 368 17.90 19.10 -38.62
CA LYS A 368 17.15 20.36 -38.69
C LYS A 368 15.71 20.20 -38.20
N SER A 369 15.02 19.15 -38.64
CA SER A 369 13.65 18.85 -38.18
C SER A 369 13.59 18.51 -36.69
N LEU A 370 14.62 17.84 -36.16
CA LEU A 370 14.73 17.53 -34.73
C LEU A 370 14.87 18.82 -33.90
N LEU A 371 15.73 19.75 -34.33
CA LEU A 371 15.90 21.05 -33.67
C LEU A 371 14.59 21.86 -33.67
N GLU A 372 13.85 21.85 -34.78
CA GLU A 372 12.54 22.50 -34.87
C GLU A 372 11.51 21.88 -33.92
N CYS A 373 11.49 20.54 -33.81
CA CYS A 373 10.65 19.83 -32.86
C CYS A 373 11.02 20.15 -31.41
N GLN A 374 12.31 20.27 -31.09
CA GLN A 374 12.78 20.67 -29.76
C GLN A 374 12.33 22.09 -29.40
N ASN A 375 12.42 23.03 -30.34
CA ASN A 375 11.96 24.41 -30.14
C ASN A 375 10.43 24.48 -29.92
N LYS A 376 9.65 23.74 -30.73
CA LYS A 376 8.19 23.63 -30.54
C LYS A 376 7.84 23.02 -29.17
N LYS A 377 8.56 21.96 -28.76
CA LYS A 377 8.40 21.33 -27.44
C LYS A 377 8.67 22.32 -26.30
N MET A 378 9.72 23.13 -26.41
CA MET A 378 10.04 24.17 -25.42
C MET A 378 8.92 25.22 -25.33
N GLY A 379 8.41 25.69 -26.48
CA GLY A 379 7.29 26.63 -26.53
C GLY A 379 6.00 26.07 -25.91
N LEU A 380 5.69 24.80 -26.16
CA LEU A 380 4.55 24.11 -25.54
C LEU A 380 4.73 23.98 -24.02
N LYS A 381 5.94 23.66 -23.55
CA LYS A 381 6.25 23.56 -22.11
C LYS A 381 5.96 24.88 -21.38
N THR A 382 6.35 26.02 -21.95
CA THR A 382 6.07 27.35 -21.39
C THR A 382 4.57 27.68 -21.36
N ARG A 383 3.80 27.22 -22.35
CA ARG A 383 2.34 27.41 -22.36
C ARG A 383 1.64 26.58 -21.29
N VAL A 384 2.08 25.34 -21.09
CA VAL A 384 1.56 24.45 -20.05
C VAL A 384 1.78 25.05 -18.66
N THR A 385 2.98 25.54 -18.35
CA THR A 385 3.26 26.15 -17.04
C THR A 385 2.42 27.40 -16.79
N LYS A 386 2.15 28.21 -17.83
CA LYS A 386 1.25 29.36 -17.73
C LYS A 386 -0.18 28.93 -17.41
N LEU A 387 -0.68 27.90 -18.08
CA LEU A 387 -2.03 27.36 -17.84
C LEU A 387 -2.16 26.73 -16.45
N GLU A 388 -1.16 25.98 -15.99
CA GLU A 388 -1.13 25.40 -14.64
C GLU A 388 -1.22 26.50 -13.56
N LYS A 389 -0.47 27.61 -13.73
CA LYS A 389 -0.54 28.75 -12.82
C LYS A 389 -1.92 29.41 -12.79
N SER A 390 -2.54 29.59 -13.95
CA SER A 390 -3.90 30.15 -14.06
C SER A 390 -4.95 29.22 -13.44
N LEU A 391 -4.85 27.90 -13.68
CA LEU A 391 -5.76 26.91 -13.10
C LEU A 391 -5.66 26.90 -11.57
N TYR A 392 -4.44 26.94 -11.03
CA TYR A 392 -4.22 27.01 -9.58
C TYR A 392 -4.87 28.25 -8.96
N GLN A 393 -4.69 29.42 -9.59
CA GLN A 393 -5.31 30.68 -9.14
C GLN A 393 -6.84 30.62 -9.18
N HIS A 394 -7.42 30.06 -10.25
CA HIS A 394 -8.87 29.90 -10.37
C HIS A 394 -9.44 28.96 -9.30
N ARG A 395 -8.79 27.81 -9.08
CA ARG A 395 -9.20 26.83 -8.07
C ARG A 395 -9.10 27.39 -6.66
N SER A 396 -8.01 28.11 -6.35
CA SER A 396 -7.82 28.80 -5.07
C SER A 396 -8.91 29.84 -4.81
N ARG A 397 -9.30 30.65 -5.82
CA ARG A 397 -10.40 31.61 -5.71
C ARG A 397 -11.75 30.93 -5.46
N ASN A 398 -12.07 29.87 -6.20
CA ASN A 398 -13.32 29.13 -5.99
C ASN A 398 -13.40 28.54 -4.58
N SER A 399 -12.32 27.91 -4.09
CA SER A 399 -12.31 27.36 -2.72
C SER A 399 -12.47 28.44 -1.65
N ALA A 400 -11.91 29.64 -1.85
CA ALA A 400 -12.10 30.75 -0.92
C ALA A 400 -13.55 31.26 -0.87
N ILE A 401 -14.24 31.29 -2.02
CA ILE A 401 -15.66 31.66 -2.12
C ILE A 401 -16.54 30.62 -1.43
N GLU A 402 -16.31 29.33 -1.69
CA GLU A 402 -17.05 28.22 -1.06
C GLU A 402 -16.86 28.19 0.46
N LEU A 403 -15.63 28.43 0.94
CA LEU A 403 -15.34 28.53 2.38
C LEU A 403 -16.05 29.73 3.02
N LYS A 404 -16.08 30.90 2.36
CA LYS A 404 -16.78 32.08 2.87
C LYS A 404 -18.29 31.88 2.95
N ALA A 405 -18.88 31.22 1.94
CA ALA A 405 -20.30 30.86 1.97
C ALA A 405 -20.62 29.86 3.09
N SER A 406 -19.76 28.86 3.28
CA SER A 406 -19.91 27.87 4.36
C SER A 406 -19.77 28.50 5.74
N LEU A 407 -18.84 29.46 5.91
CA LEU A 407 -18.67 30.20 7.16
C LEU A 407 -19.92 31.02 7.51
N GLY A 408 -20.51 31.72 6.52
CA GLY A 408 -21.76 32.45 6.75
C GLY A 408 -22.92 31.55 7.17
N LYS A 409 -23.01 30.34 6.59
CA LYS A 409 -23.99 29.32 6.99
C LYS A 409 -23.79 28.85 8.44
N ILE A 410 -22.55 28.72 8.87
CA ILE A 410 -22.20 28.33 10.25
C ILE A 410 -22.59 29.43 11.24
N GLU A 411 -22.32 30.70 10.91
CA GLU A 411 -22.70 31.83 11.75
C GLU A 411 -24.23 31.96 11.90
N GLU A 412 -24.98 31.75 10.81
CA GLU A 412 -26.46 31.71 10.82
C GLU A 412 -26.99 30.59 11.75
N LEU A 413 -26.50 29.35 11.59
CA LEU A 413 -26.90 28.22 12.44
C LEU A 413 -26.54 28.44 13.90
N LYS A 414 -25.42 29.09 14.19
CA LYS A 414 -25.01 29.43 15.56
C LYS A 414 -25.97 30.42 16.21
N GLY A 415 -26.49 31.40 15.45
CA GLY A 415 -27.54 32.29 15.92
C GLY A 415 -28.83 31.56 16.27
N GLN A 416 -29.28 30.65 15.39
CA GLN A 416 -30.48 29.83 15.63
C GLN A 416 -30.35 28.92 16.86
N VAL A 417 -29.16 28.35 17.09
CA VAL A 417 -28.90 27.56 18.31
C VAL A 417 -29.02 28.44 19.56
N GLY A 418 -28.48 29.66 19.55
CA GLY A 418 -28.61 30.59 20.67
C GLY A 418 -30.07 30.93 20.99
N GLU A 419 -30.89 31.20 19.96
CA GLU A 419 -32.33 31.44 20.16
C GLU A 419 -33.05 30.23 20.78
N LEU A 420 -32.70 29.01 20.34
CA LEU A 420 -33.27 27.78 20.91
C LEU A 420 -32.83 27.55 22.36
N GLU A 421 -31.58 27.89 22.70
CA GLU A 421 -31.06 27.83 24.08
C GLU A 421 -31.82 28.78 25.00
N ASP A 422 -32.10 30.02 24.56
CA ASP A 422 -32.90 30.99 25.32
C ASP A 422 -34.34 30.49 25.56
N VAL A 423 -34.97 29.90 24.53
CA VAL A 423 -36.31 29.31 24.65
C VAL A 423 -36.33 28.11 25.58
N LEU A 424 -35.27 27.28 25.54
CA LEU A 424 -35.14 26.14 26.44
C LEU A 424 -35.03 26.58 27.90
N GLN A 425 -34.16 27.55 28.20
CA GLN A 425 -34.03 28.11 29.55
C GLN A 425 -35.34 28.70 30.08
N ASN A 426 -36.09 29.41 29.23
CA ASN A 426 -37.41 29.93 29.60
C ASN A 426 -38.38 28.79 29.94
N SER A 427 -38.37 27.73 29.14
CA SER A 427 -39.22 26.56 29.35
C SER A 427 -38.86 25.82 30.64
N GLU A 428 -37.57 25.68 30.97
CA GLU A 428 -37.09 25.09 32.21
C GLU A 428 -37.59 25.88 33.45
N LEU A 429 -37.43 27.21 33.44
CA LEU A 429 -37.94 28.07 34.53
C LEU A 429 -39.46 27.92 34.74
N ARG A 430 -40.20 27.75 33.64
CA ARG A 430 -41.66 27.57 33.69
C ARG A 430 -42.06 26.20 34.22
N ILE A 431 -41.29 25.16 33.91
CA ILE A 431 -41.47 23.82 34.49
C ILE A 431 -41.22 23.87 35.99
N GLU A 432 -40.11 24.46 36.44
CA GLU A 432 -39.78 24.59 37.87
C GLU A 432 -40.89 25.31 38.66
N PHE A 433 -41.45 26.38 38.08
CA PHE A 433 -42.59 27.08 38.67
C PHE A 433 -43.84 26.20 38.81
N LEU A 434 -44.15 25.40 37.77
CA LEU A 434 -45.30 24.50 37.78
C LEU A 434 -45.11 23.35 38.76
N GLU A 435 -43.91 22.78 38.85
CA GLU A 435 -43.57 21.73 39.81
C GLU A 435 -43.79 22.21 41.24
N ARG A 436 -43.25 23.41 41.58
CA ARG A 436 -43.45 24.02 42.90
C ARG A 436 -44.93 24.28 43.21
N SER A 437 -45.68 24.74 42.23
CA SER A 437 -47.13 24.95 42.39
C SER A 437 -47.87 23.63 42.63
N ASN A 438 -47.48 22.57 41.91
CA ASN A 438 -48.10 21.25 42.03
C ASN A 438 -47.82 20.60 43.39
N GLU A 439 -46.60 20.73 43.92
CA GLU A 439 -46.26 20.31 45.29
C GLU A 439 -47.18 21.00 46.32
N GLN A 440 -47.40 22.31 46.16
CA GLN A 440 -48.28 23.07 47.05
C GLN A 440 -49.74 22.60 46.97
N TRP A 441 -50.24 22.31 45.76
CA TRP A 441 -51.58 21.73 45.58
C TRP A 441 -51.72 20.33 46.18
N GLN A 442 -50.67 19.49 46.08
CA GLN A 442 -50.66 18.18 46.73
C GLN A 442 -50.75 18.29 48.25
N GLU A 443 -50.00 19.21 48.86
CA GLU A 443 -50.05 19.42 50.31
C GLU A 443 -51.44 19.91 50.76
N GLN A 444 -52.03 20.87 50.06
CA GLN A 444 -53.40 21.36 50.29
C GLN A 444 -54.43 20.23 50.18
N PHE A 445 -54.29 19.38 49.16
CA PHE A 445 -55.18 18.24 48.97
C PHE A 445 -55.08 17.22 50.11
N HIS A 446 -53.86 16.90 50.57
CA HIS A 446 -53.66 16.03 51.71
C HIS A 446 -54.29 16.60 52.99
N GLN A 447 -54.10 17.89 53.27
CA GLN A 447 -54.73 18.56 54.42
C GLN A 447 -56.26 18.50 54.35
N SER A 448 -56.85 18.72 53.17
CA SER A 448 -58.30 18.62 52.98
C SER A 448 -58.81 17.19 53.18
N GLN A 449 -58.09 16.19 52.68
CA GLN A 449 -58.43 14.78 52.93
C GLN A 449 -58.39 14.42 54.41
N ASP A 450 -57.39 14.92 55.16
CA ASP A 450 -57.30 14.71 56.61
C ASP A 450 -58.50 15.33 57.34
N GLN A 451 -58.90 16.54 56.96
CA GLN A 451 -60.08 17.20 57.52
C GLN A 451 -61.38 16.42 57.24
N ILE A 452 -61.51 15.86 56.03
CA ILE A 452 -62.67 15.02 55.68
C ILE A 452 -62.67 13.76 56.54
N ARG A 453 -61.53 13.07 56.68
CA ARG A 453 -61.41 11.88 57.54
C ARG A 453 -61.82 12.17 58.99
N GLU A 454 -61.37 13.29 59.55
CA GLU A 454 -61.72 13.69 60.91
C GLU A 454 -63.23 13.96 61.06
N ARG A 455 -63.82 14.67 60.10
CA ARG A 455 -65.27 14.93 60.10
C ARG A 455 -66.08 13.65 59.95
N ASP A 456 -65.68 12.74 59.08
CA ASP A 456 -66.32 11.43 58.93
C ASP A 456 -66.24 10.60 60.21
N TYR A 457 -65.09 10.64 60.91
CA TYR A 457 -64.94 10.00 62.21
C TYR A 457 -65.90 10.58 63.27
N ILE A 458 -65.98 11.91 63.36
CA ILE A 458 -66.91 12.61 64.28
C ILE A 458 -68.36 12.27 63.93
N MET A 459 -68.73 12.31 62.64
CA MET A 459 -70.07 11.99 62.17
C MET A 459 -70.43 10.52 62.47
N GLY A 460 -69.49 9.59 62.25
CA GLY A 460 -69.67 8.18 62.61
C GLY A 460 -69.94 7.98 64.09
N LYS A 461 -69.25 8.72 64.96
CA LYS A 461 -69.49 8.71 66.41
C LYS A 461 -70.87 9.26 66.77
N ALA A 462 -71.29 10.37 66.16
CA ALA A 462 -72.61 10.94 66.38
C ALA A 462 -73.73 10.00 65.92
N VAL A 463 -73.58 9.35 64.76
CA VAL A 463 -74.54 8.34 64.27
C VAL A 463 -74.63 7.16 65.23
N ALA A 464 -73.51 6.69 65.79
CA ALA A 464 -73.51 5.62 66.79
C ALA A 464 -74.29 6.03 68.06
N GLN A 465 -74.08 7.26 68.55
CA GLN A 465 -74.82 7.79 69.70
C GLN A 465 -76.33 7.93 69.43
N VAL A 466 -76.71 8.41 68.23
CA VAL A 466 -78.13 8.49 67.85
C VAL A 466 -78.77 7.10 67.77
N ARG A 467 -78.06 6.10 67.26
CA ARG A 467 -78.53 4.70 67.28
C ARG A 467 -78.74 4.20 68.71
N GLU A 468 -77.78 4.46 69.61
CA GLU A 468 -77.90 4.06 71.02
C GLU A 468 -79.13 4.69 71.69
N VAL A 469 -79.38 5.99 71.46
CA VAL A 469 -80.58 6.68 71.96
C VAL A 469 -81.85 6.12 71.34
N ALA A 470 -81.85 5.84 70.04
CA ALA A 470 -83.01 5.25 69.35
C ALA A 470 -83.33 3.86 69.90
N ASP A 471 -82.32 3.01 70.12
CA ASP A 471 -82.49 1.68 70.73
C ASP A 471 -83.03 1.79 72.16
N HIS A 472 -82.59 2.80 72.92
CA HIS A 472 -83.10 3.07 74.26
C HIS A 472 -84.56 3.53 74.26
N LEU A 473 -84.94 4.43 73.33
CA LEU A 473 -86.32 4.87 73.14
C LEU A 473 -87.22 3.74 72.68
N GLN A 474 -86.75 2.86 71.79
CA GLN A 474 -87.45 1.66 71.37
C GLN A 474 -87.75 0.76 72.59
N THR A 475 -86.77 0.60 73.48
CA THR A 475 -86.91 -0.17 74.73
C THR A 475 -87.95 0.46 75.66
N LEU A 476 -87.92 1.79 75.84
CA LEU A 476 -88.90 2.52 76.64
C LEU A 476 -90.31 2.46 76.05
N ALA A 477 -90.46 2.52 74.73
CA ALA A 477 -91.75 2.36 74.06
C ALA A 477 -92.36 0.99 74.33
N VAL A 478 -91.55 -0.08 74.25
CA VAL A 478 -91.99 -1.44 74.63
C VAL A 478 -92.42 -1.50 76.10
N GLN A 479 -91.69 -0.86 77.01
CA GLN A 479 -92.08 -0.79 78.43
C GLN A 479 -93.38 0.00 78.65
N ALA A 480 -93.57 1.10 77.92
CA ALA A 480 -94.80 1.90 77.98
C ALA A 480 -96.01 1.12 77.44
N ASP A 481 -95.85 0.35 76.36
CA ASP A 481 -96.90 -0.53 75.84
C ASP A 481 -97.27 -1.63 76.85
N ILE A 482 -96.27 -2.22 77.53
CA ILE A 482 -96.50 -3.18 78.63
C ILE A 482 -97.28 -2.52 79.78
N LEU A 483 -96.93 -1.29 80.18
CA LEU A 483 -97.63 -0.56 81.23
C LEU A 483 -99.05 -0.14 80.83
N SER A 484 -99.26 0.24 79.57
CA SER A 484 -100.57 0.57 78.98
C SER A 484 -101.50 -0.65 78.99
N LEU A 485 -100.99 -1.83 78.62
CA LEU A 485 -101.72 -3.10 78.75
C LEU A 485 -102.06 -3.43 80.21
N LYS A 486 -101.15 -3.11 81.14
CA LYS A 486 -101.37 -3.28 82.58
C LYS A 486 -102.49 -2.36 83.10
N TYR A 487 -102.49 -1.09 82.70
CA TYR A 487 -103.53 -0.12 83.07
C TYR A 487 -104.90 -0.46 82.46
N LYS A 488 -104.94 -0.95 81.22
CA LYS A 488 -106.18 -1.48 80.61
C LYS A 488 -106.73 -2.68 81.38
N SER A 489 -105.86 -3.55 81.91
CA SER A 489 -106.29 -4.68 82.74
C SER A 489 -106.76 -4.31 84.16
N GLU A 490 -106.40 -3.13 84.66
CA GLU A 490 -106.86 -2.62 85.97
C GLU A 490 -108.12 -1.75 85.86
N SER A 491 -108.40 -1.15 84.68
CA SER A 491 -109.61 -0.34 84.45
C SER A 491 -110.88 -1.17 84.22
N ASP A 492 -110.77 -2.47 83.92
CA ASP A 492 -111.91 -3.38 83.75
C ASP A 492 -112.36 -4.03 85.09
N ARG A 493 -111.94 -3.48 86.25
CA ARG A 493 -112.32 -3.97 87.60
C ARG A 493 -112.74 -2.88 88.61
N GLY A 494 -113.14 -1.69 88.14
CA GLY A 494 -113.63 -0.61 89.01
C GLY A 494 -115.03 -0.15 88.65
#